data_AF-A0A8C4VQ85-F1
#
_entry.id   AF-A0A8C4VQ85-F1
#
_cell.length_a   1.000
_cell.length_b   1.000
_cell.length_c   1.000
_cell.angle_alpha   90.00
_cell.angle_beta   90.00
_cell.angle_gamma   90.00
#
_symmetry.space_group_name_H-M   'P 1'
#
loop_
_entity.id
_entity.type
_entity.pdbx_description
1 polymer ?
#
loop_
_entity_poly.entity_id
_entity_poly.type
_entity_poly.pdbx_seq_one_letter_code
_entity_poly.pdbx_strand_id
1 'polypeptide(L)'
;MISFSFYIVIMGGMMVRQPFSVGGSGSSYIYGFVDASYKPGMSREECLSFTANALVLAMERDGSSGGVIRLAAITEQGVERQVVLDFHFQYL
;
A
#
# COMPACT_ATOMS: atom_id res chain seq x y z
N MET A 1 5.40 -5.29 -24.32
CA MET A 1 5.89 -4.36 -23.28
C MET A 1 4.67 -3.91 -22.50
N ILE A 2 4.41 -4.51 -21.35
CA ILE A 2 3.28 -4.14 -20.50
C ILE A 2 3.64 -2.83 -19.78
N SER A 3 2.75 -1.84 -19.86
CA SER A 3 2.92 -0.55 -19.18
C SER A 3 1.91 -0.46 -18.06
N PHE A 4 2.39 -0.31 -16.82
CA PHE A 4 1.54 -0.12 -15.65
C PHE A 4 1.30 1.37 -15.41
N SER A 5 0.09 1.71 -15.01
CA SER A 5 -0.27 3.06 -14.57
C SER A 5 -1.25 2.99 -13.41
N PHE A 6 -1.00 3.81 -12.39
CA PHE A 6 -1.87 3.93 -11.23
C PHE A 6 -2.66 5.22 -11.32
N TYR A 7 -3.97 5.11 -11.06
CA TYR A 7 -4.89 6.23 -11.05
C TYR A 7 -5.66 6.23 -9.74
N ILE A 8 -5.77 7.39 -9.12
CA ILE A 8 -6.73 7.63 -8.05
C ILE A 8 -7.96 8.32 -8.63
N VAL A 9 -9.14 7.81 -8.27
CA VAL A 9 -10.42 8.45 -8.54
C VAL A 9 -10.97 8.94 -7.20
N ILE A 10 -10.95 10.24 -6.98
CA ILE A 10 -11.48 10.83 -5.75
C ILE A 10 -13.00 10.91 -5.80
N MET A 11 -13.65 11.12 -4.64
CA MET A 11 -15.12 11.19 -4.55
C MET A 11 -15.78 12.22 -5.48
N GLY A 12 -15.07 13.29 -5.84
CA GLY A 12 -15.52 14.27 -6.83
C GLY A 12 -15.45 13.81 -8.30
N GLY A 13 -15.04 12.57 -8.58
CA GLY A 13 -14.94 12.01 -9.93
C GLY A 13 -13.67 12.39 -10.71
N MET A 14 -12.78 13.19 -10.13
CA MET A 14 -11.49 13.50 -10.75
C MET A 14 -10.58 12.29 -10.77
N MET A 15 -9.95 12.04 -11.92
CA MET A 15 -8.98 10.97 -12.12
C MET A 15 -7.58 11.56 -12.23
N VAL A 16 -6.65 11.10 -11.38
CA VAL A 16 -5.28 11.61 -11.36
C VAL A 16 -4.30 10.45 -11.41
N ARG A 17 -3.34 10.51 -12.35
CA ARG A 17 -2.23 9.55 -12.42
C ARG A 17 -1.22 9.87 -11.33
N GLN A 18 -0.80 8.85 -10.58
CA GLN A 18 0.16 8.98 -9.48
C GLN A 18 1.15 7.82 -9.50
N PRO A 19 2.37 7.98 -8.94
CA PRO A 19 3.32 6.87 -8.82
C PRO A 19 2.86 5.82 -7.79
N PHE A 20 2.16 6.25 -6.74
CA PHE A 20 1.47 5.41 -5.76
C PHE A 20 0.27 6.19 -5.19
N SER A 21 -0.62 5.52 -4.47
CA SER A 21 -1.74 6.19 -3.82
C SER A 21 -2.13 5.47 -2.53
N VAL A 22 -2.58 6.24 -1.54
CA VAL A 22 -3.17 5.75 -0.30
C VAL A 22 -4.59 6.30 -0.18
N GLY A 23 -5.52 5.49 0.32
CA GLY A 23 -6.92 5.85 0.50
C GLY A 23 -7.58 5.05 1.61
N GLY A 24 -8.80 5.45 1.99
CA GLY A 24 -9.51 4.91 3.15
C GLY A 24 -9.41 5.80 4.39
N SER A 25 -10.10 5.42 5.46
CA SER A 25 -10.14 6.16 6.74
C SER A 25 -8.77 6.23 7.44
N GLY A 26 -7.97 5.16 7.31
CA GLY A 26 -6.67 5.06 7.97
C GLY A 26 -5.51 5.70 7.22
N SER A 27 -5.71 6.22 6.01
CA SER A 27 -4.62 6.77 5.19
C SER A 27 -3.97 8.01 5.80
N SER A 28 -4.74 8.79 6.58
CA SER A 28 -4.26 10.01 7.22
C SER A 28 -3.13 9.77 8.23
N TYR A 29 -3.13 8.61 8.90
CA TYR A 29 -2.12 8.26 9.91
C TYR A 29 -0.75 7.93 9.33
N ILE A 30 -0.67 7.69 8.02
CA ILE A 30 0.53 7.13 7.38
C ILE A 30 1.17 8.06 6.35
N TYR A 31 0.66 9.28 6.14
CA TYR A 31 1.23 10.23 5.18
C TYR A 31 2.74 10.46 5.43
N GLY A 32 3.13 10.70 6.68
CA GLY A 32 4.55 10.89 7.02
C GLY A 32 5.41 9.64 6.76
N PHE A 33 4.86 8.44 6.97
CA PHE A 33 5.58 7.19 6.68
C PHE A 33 5.78 7.00 5.19
N VAL A 34 4.73 7.19 4.38
CA VAL A 34 4.82 6.97 2.93
C VAL A 34 5.70 8.02 2.26
N ASP A 35 5.66 9.28 2.70
CA ASP A 35 6.52 10.34 2.18
C ASP A 35 8.01 10.06 2.47
N ALA A 36 8.32 9.52 3.66
CA ALA A 36 9.69 9.20 4.05
C ALA A 36 10.22 7.89 3.45
N SER A 37 9.34 6.90 3.24
CA SER A 37 9.74 5.53 2.90
C SER A 37 9.62 5.20 1.42
N TYR A 38 8.75 5.90 0.68
CA TYR A 38 8.57 5.65 -0.75
C TYR A 38 9.84 6.01 -1.54
N LYS A 39 10.26 5.10 -2.42
CA LYS A 39 11.38 5.31 -3.34
C LYS A 39 10.97 4.91 -4.77
N PRO A 40 11.25 5.74 -5.79
CA PRO A 40 11.09 5.33 -7.17
C PRO A 40 11.95 4.09 -7.48
N GLY A 41 11.39 3.12 -8.22
CA GLY A 41 12.12 1.93 -8.66
C GLY A 41 12.32 0.86 -7.58
N MET A 42 11.49 0.83 -6.54
CA MET A 42 11.48 -0.26 -5.56
C MET A 42 11.32 -1.63 -6.24
N SER A 43 12.04 -2.62 -5.72
CA SER A 43 11.86 -4.02 -6.09
C SER A 43 10.46 -4.50 -5.68
N ARG A 44 10.09 -5.68 -6.18
CA ARG A 44 8.82 -6.31 -5.83
C ARG A 44 8.72 -6.54 -4.32
N GLU A 45 9.79 -7.04 -3.71
CA GLU A 45 9.88 -7.38 -2.30
C GLU A 45 9.85 -6.11 -1.42
N GLU A 46 10.50 -5.04 -1.88
CA GLU A 46 10.44 -3.72 -1.25
C GLU A 46 9.03 -3.14 -1.31
N CYS A 47 8.35 -3.23 -2.44
CA CYS A 47 6.95 -2.77 -2.59
C CYS A 47 6.00 -3.53 -1.65
N LEU A 48 6.16 -4.86 -1.55
CA LEU A 48 5.35 -5.68 -0.65
C LEU A 48 5.58 -5.31 0.82
N SER A 49 6.85 -5.15 1.21
CA SER A 49 7.24 -4.75 2.57
C SER A 49 6.76 -3.34 2.92
N PHE A 50 6.94 -2.38 2.02
CA PHE A 50 6.45 -1.01 2.14
C PHE A 50 4.92 -0.97 2.36
N THR A 51 4.18 -1.72 1.54
CA THR A 51 2.72 -1.77 1.61
C THR A 51 2.23 -2.42 2.90
N ALA A 52 2.86 -3.52 3.31
CA ALA A 52 2.53 -4.20 4.55
C ALA A 52 2.77 -3.26 5.75
N ASN A 53 3.95 -2.65 5.86
CA ASN A 53 4.29 -1.75 6.96
C ASN A 53 3.37 -0.53 7.03
N ALA A 54 3.02 0.08 5.89
CA ALA A 54 2.07 1.18 5.83
C ALA A 54 0.69 0.77 6.38
N LEU A 55 0.17 -0.39 5.99
CA LEU A 55 -1.13 -0.86 6.44
C LEU A 55 -1.14 -1.22 7.93
N VAL A 56 -0.06 -1.81 8.46
CA VAL A 56 0.06 -2.09 9.91
C VAL A 56 0.00 -0.78 10.70
N LEU A 57 0.78 0.23 10.31
CA LEU A 57 0.75 1.56 10.93
C LEU A 57 -0.65 2.20 10.91
N ALA A 58 -1.36 2.06 9.79
CA ALA A 58 -2.72 2.58 9.67
C ALA A 58 -3.69 1.82 10.59
N MET A 59 -3.64 0.49 10.61
CA MET A 59 -4.51 -0.38 11.42
C MET A 59 -4.29 -0.20 12.93
N GLU A 60 -3.09 0.17 13.38
CA GLU A 60 -2.82 0.45 14.80
C GLU A 60 -3.52 1.71 15.31
N ARG A 61 -3.84 2.65 14.43
CA ARG A 61 -4.35 3.98 14.83
C ARG A 61 -5.78 4.24 14.37
N ASP A 62 -6.19 3.65 13.25
CA ASP A 62 -7.55 3.76 12.75
C ASP A 62 -8.43 2.63 13.30
N GLY A 63 -9.35 2.97 14.22
CA GLY A 63 -10.29 2.00 14.80
C GLY A 63 -11.31 1.41 13.81
N SER A 64 -11.38 1.93 12.58
CA SER A 64 -12.19 1.36 11.50
C SER A 64 -11.41 0.46 10.54
N SER A 65 -10.08 0.36 10.72
CA SER A 65 -9.19 -0.51 9.96
C SER A 65 -8.72 -1.69 10.83
N GLY A 66 -8.56 -2.88 10.23
CA GLY A 66 -8.11 -4.06 10.98
C GLY A 66 -8.24 -5.38 10.24
N GLY A 67 -7.98 -6.48 10.95
CA GLY A 67 -8.04 -7.84 10.40
C GLY A 67 -6.74 -8.27 9.75
N VAL A 68 -6.77 -8.51 8.44
CA VAL A 68 -5.65 -9.11 7.68
C VAL A 68 -5.24 -8.22 6.51
N ILE A 69 -3.95 -8.21 6.17
CA ILE A 69 -3.45 -7.55 4.96
C ILE A 69 -3.51 -8.53 3.79
N ARG A 70 -4.15 -8.08 2.71
CA ARG A 70 -4.24 -8.81 1.44
C ARG A 70 -3.43 -8.05 0.39
N LEU A 71 -2.38 -8.67 -0.10
CA LEU A 71 -1.50 -8.10 -1.12
C LEU A 71 -1.74 -8.82 -2.46
N ALA A 72 -1.70 -8.06 -3.55
CA ALA A 72 -1.71 -8.57 -4.91
C ALA A 72 -0.58 -7.92 -5.71
N ALA A 73 0.40 -8.72 -6.12
CA ALA A 73 1.47 -8.28 -7.00
C ALA A 73 1.11 -8.64 -8.45
N ILE A 74 0.98 -7.63 -9.31
CA ILE A 74 0.62 -7.80 -10.72
C ILE A 74 1.87 -7.56 -11.57
N THR A 75 2.22 -8.54 -12.39
CA THR A 75 3.40 -8.53 -13.26
C THR A 75 3.04 -9.11 -14.64
N GLU A 76 3.99 -9.12 -15.57
CA GLU A 76 3.77 -9.78 -16.87
C GLU A 76 3.53 -11.30 -16.72
N GLN A 77 4.03 -11.91 -15.64
CA GLN A 77 3.87 -13.33 -15.32
C GLN A 77 2.49 -13.67 -14.74
N GLY A 78 1.72 -12.66 -14.35
CA GLY A 78 0.38 -12.83 -13.77
C GLY A 78 0.22 -12.13 -12.43
N VAL A 79 -0.72 -12.64 -11.62
CA VAL A 79 -1.10 -12.06 -10.33
C VAL A 79 -0.75 -13.01 -9.21
N GLU A 80 0.16 -12.60 -8.34
CA GLU A 80 0.45 -13.30 -7.09
C GLU A 80 -0.36 -12.68 -5.94
N ARG A 81 -0.94 -13.51 -5.09
CA ARG A 81 -1.75 -13.09 -3.94
C ARG A 81 -1.14 -13.61 -2.66
N GLN A 82 -0.98 -12.72 -1.69
CA GLN A 82 -0.51 -13.05 -0.36
C GLN A 82 -1.50 -12.54 0.68
N VAL A 83 -1.78 -13.36 1.68
CA VAL A 83 -2.46 -12.93 2.89
C VAL A 83 -1.43 -12.97 4.00
N VAL A 84 -1.29 -11.85 4.69
CA VAL A 84 -0.48 -11.79 5.89
C VAL A 84 -1.45 -11.76 7.07
N LEU A 85 -1.22 -12.62 8.05
CA LEU A 85 -2.11 -12.82 9.20
C LEU A 85 -1.54 -12.23 10.48
N ASP A 86 -0.21 -12.25 10.58
CA ASP A 86 0.52 -11.90 11.77
C ASP A 86 1.43 -10.72 11.46
N PHE A 87 1.16 -9.60 12.12
CA PHE A 87 1.82 -8.32 11.91
C PHE A 87 2.38 -7.81 13.22
N HIS A 88 3.27 -8.59 13.82
CA HIS A 88 4.08 -8.05 14.91
C HIS A 88 5.11 -7.09 14.32
N PHE A 89 5.06 -5.84 14.78
CA PHE A 89 5.99 -4.78 14.46
C PHE A 89 7.43 -5.28 14.58
N GLN A 90 8.12 -5.47 13.45
CA GLN A 90 9.51 -5.93 13.40
C GLN A 90 10.47 -4.73 13.57
N TYR A 91 10.21 -3.91 14.59
CA TYR A 91 10.97 -2.70 14.94
C TYR A 91 11.39 -2.68 16.42
N LEU A 92 11.42 -3.85 17.07
CA LEU A 92 12.14 -4.13 18.32
C LEU A 92 13.05 -5.35 18.14
#